data_AF-A0A6A6ZA66-F1
#
_entry.id   AF-A0A6A6ZA66-F1
#
_cell.length_a   1.000
_cell.length_b   1.000
_cell.length_c   1.000
_cell.angle_alpha   90.00
_cell.angle_beta   90.00
_cell.angle_gamma   90.00
#
_symmetry.space_group_name_H-M   'P 1'
#
loop_
_entity.id
_entity.type
_entity.pdbx_description
1 polymer ?
#
loop_
_entity_poly.entity_id
_entity_poly.type
_entity_poly.pdbx_seq_one_letter_code
_entity_poly.pdbx_strand_id
1 'polypeptide(L)'
;MAITKFRSKSDRKESTFVRTSSKNALEYNQCNLDLVRWTRPFARSEVLSGEAATLPESSFDHNLRTEIMTKLGKPTLFSAISEPTVTDQDANIKDPRWSNHVEMQTTAKLGHVLHPIQTKSSVLSRFDDQGVDRSNSMAVFSNTIPGISHLLQSFSSLPNDINLENVLEYHFIPSPLPGSGFDVKNKYPKLRILVTMKRDGNVRLTGVRLDLYEDYIDVLLPDQATDIRFRRRQSAYLYRADDEKHVVSFFKAIANNIKGDGKLSAPASLKLPIPTWTIISPNRTPFKRFKLDPFRTEMVDFIFLGIQHRQTVLMPFGKHADEDLPFSAHNLAYSGVEAGQLSGKFGELSLKYSKKNKSKDIHPKLANGILAHFVKSAFKVVDRISLGSLNQSPFAELRPQSWNASRSTVLTEKLESEIVRL
;
A
#
# COMPACT_ATOMS: atom_id res chain seq x y z
N MET A 1 -12.65 -3.60 2.13
CA MET A 1 -14.06 -3.21 2.35
C MET A 1 -14.21 -1.73 2.02
N ALA A 2 -15.20 -1.35 1.19
CA ALA A 2 -15.45 0.06 0.88
C ALA A 2 -16.47 0.65 1.85
N ILE A 3 -16.19 1.86 2.36
CA ILE A 3 -17.10 2.67 3.16
C ILE A 3 -17.47 3.89 2.32
N THR A 4 -18.77 4.11 2.18
CA THR A 4 -19.33 5.16 1.35
C THR A 4 -20.42 5.87 2.12
N LYS A 5 -20.47 7.21 2.07
CA LYS A 5 -21.61 7.97 2.59
C LYS A 5 -22.14 8.98 1.57
N PHE A 6 -23.46 9.11 1.54
CA PHE A 6 -24.18 10.15 0.82
C PHE A 6 -24.56 11.27 1.80
N ARG A 7 -24.31 12.54 1.44
CA ARG A 7 -24.72 13.70 2.24
C ARG A 7 -26.25 13.88 2.29
N SER A 8 -26.99 13.39 1.28
CA SER A 8 -28.47 13.43 1.24
C SER A 8 -29.07 12.35 0.31
N LYS A 9 -30.36 11.99 0.51
CA LYS A 9 -31.14 11.16 -0.43
C LYS A 9 -31.34 11.85 -1.80
N SER A 10 -31.31 13.18 -1.87
CA SER A 10 -31.37 13.95 -3.13
C SER A 10 -30.08 13.83 -3.95
N ASP A 11 -28.94 13.60 -3.30
CA ASP A 11 -27.62 13.60 -3.97
C ASP A 11 -27.32 12.34 -4.80
N ARG A 12 -28.21 11.34 -4.82
CA ARG A 12 -27.99 10.14 -5.62
C ARG A 12 -28.11 10.40 -7.13
N LYS A 13 -28.73 11.52 -7.54
CA LYS A 13 -29.02 11.80 -8.95
C LYS A 13 -27.88 12.48 -9.72
N GLU A 14 -26.82 12.96 -9.07
CA GLU A 14 -25.77 13.78 -9.72
C GLU A 14 -24.38 13.13 -9.79
N SER A 15 -24.20 11.89 -9.32
CA SER A 15 -22.86 11.30 -9.36
C SER A 15 -22.45 10.85 -10.77
N THR A 16 -21.24 11.19 -11.17
CA THR A 16 -20.65 10.86 -12.47
C THR A 16 -19.47 9.90 -12.31
N PHE A 17 -19.34 8.95 -13.24
CA PHE A 17 -18.19 8.06 -13.31
C PHE A 17 -17.12 8.68 -14.21
N VAL A 18 -15.93 8.88 -13.67
CA VAL A 18 -14.79 9.43 -14.42
C VAL A 18 -13.83 8.28 -14.72
N ARG A 19 -13.53 8.07 -16.01
CA ARG A 19 -12.51 7.10 -16.44
C ARG A 19 -11.14 7.62 -16.04
N THR A 20 -10.32 6.75 -15.46
CA THR A 20 -8.94 7.10 -15.14
C THR A 20 -8.03 6.86 -16.33
N SER A 21 -7.27 7.88 -16.73
CA SER A 21 -6.29 7.79 -17.82
C SER A 21 -5.00 7.04 -17.42
N SER A 22 -4.78 6.80 -16.13
CA SER A 22 -3.53 6.29 -15.57
C SER A 22 -3.46 4.77 -15.46
N LYS A 23 -3.64 4.05 -16.57
CA LYS A 23 -3.46 2.58 -16.61
C LYS A 23 -2.07 2.12 -16.18
N ASN A 24 -1.04 2.95 -16.38
CA ASN A 24 0.36 2.65 -16.04
C ASN A 24 0.64 2.63 -14.54
N ALA A 25 -0.26 3.19 -13.71
CA ALA A 25 -0.13 3.21 -12.25
C ALA A 25 -0.81 2.00 -11.58
N LEU A 26 -1.42 1.11 -12.36
CA LEU A 26 -2.13 -0.08 -11.88
C LEU A 26 -1.21 -1.30 -11.88
N GLU A 27 -1.57 -2.28 -11.06
CA GLU A 27 -0.91 -3.59 -11.10
C GLU A 27 -1.12 -4.26 -12.47
N TYR A 28 -0.16 -5.09 -12.89
CA TYR A 28 -0.19 -5.71 -14.23
C TYR A 28 -1.48 -6.52 -14.49
N ASN A 29 -2.02 -7.20 -13.48
CA ASN A 29 -3.29 -7.93 -13.59
C ASN A 29 -4.53 -7.02 -13.70
N GLN A 30 -4.40 -5.72 -13.47
CA GLN A 30 -5.50 -4.74 -13.48
C GLN A 30 -5.43 -3.78 -14.67
N CYS A 31 -4.33 -3.75 -15.43
CA CYS A 31 -4.13 -2.78 -16.51
C CYS A 31 -5.13 -2.92 -17.67
N ASN A 32 -5.67 -4.13 -17.87
CA ASN A 32 -6.65 -4.45 -18.90
C ASN A 32 -8.10 -4.26 -18.44
N LEU A 33 -8.33 -3.85 -17.19
CA LEU A 33 -9.68 -3.58 -16.68
C LEU A 33 -10.12 -2.18 -17.09
N ASP A 34 -11.37 -2.05 -17.51
CA ASP A 34 -12.01 -0.75 -17.67
C ASP A 34 -12.50 -0.29 -16.30
N LEU A 35 -11.77 0.68 -15.75
CA LEU A 35 -11.95 1.14 -14.38
C LEU A 35 -12.43 2.59 -14.35
N VAL A 36 -13.33 2.89 -13.41
CA VAL A 36 -13.86 4.24 -13.17
C VAL A 36 -13.75 4.61 -11.70
N ARG A 37 -13.47 5.88 -11.45
CA ARG A 37 -13.63 6.49 -10.14
C ARG A 37 -15.06 7.01 -10.02
N TRP A 38 -15.66 6.80 -8.85
CA TRP A 38 -16.93 7.42 -8.51
C TRP A 38 -16.69 8.83 -7.99
N THR A 39 -17.26 9.83 -8.65
CA THR A 39 -17.05 11.25 -8.32
C THR A 39 -18.38 11.99 -8.37
N ARG A 40 -18.45 13.13 -7.70
CA ARG A 40 -19.49 14.12 -7.96
C ARG A 40 -18.89 15.23 -8.82
N PRO A 41 -19.66 15.81 -9.75
CA PRO A 41 -19.21 16.97 -10.49
C PRO A 41 -18.84 18.04 -9.48
N PHE A 42 -17.57 18.43 -9.46
CA PHE A 42 -17.16 19.64 -8.78
C PHE A 42 -17.85 20.78 -9.52
N ALA A 43 -18.95 21.28 -8.99
CA ALA A 43 -19.38 22.62 -9.32
C ALA A 43 -18.19 23.50 -8.90
N ARG A 44 -17.40 23.95 -9.89
CA ARG A 44 -16.52 25.10 -9.70
C ARG A 44 -17.48 26.22 -9.38
N SER A 45 -17.77 26.42 -8.10
CA SER A 45 -18.41 27.65 -7.66
C SER A 45 -17.55 28.74 -8.27
N GLU A 46 -18.16 29.63 -9.05
CA GLU A 46 -17.52 30.82 -9.57
C GLU A 46 -17.05 31.63 -8.36
N VAL A 47 -15.87 31.32 -7.82
CA VAL A 47 -15.17 32.16 -6.87
C VAL A 47 -14.52 33.26 -7.70
N LEU A 48 -15.38 34.06 -8.32
CA LEU A 48 -15.10 35.40 -8.79
C LEU A 48 -15.13 36.29 -7.55
N SER A 49 -14.00 36.40 -6.85
CA SER A 49 -13.52 37.61 -6.15
C SER A 49 -12.59 37.26 -4.98
N GLY A 50 -11.32 37.64 -5.12
CA GLY A 50 -10.43 38.24 -4.11
C GLY A 50 -10.22 37.70 -2.69
N GLU A 51 -11.09 36.89 -2.11
CA GLU A 51 -10.95 36.39 -0.73
C GLU A 51 -10.41 34.97 -0.73
N ALA A 52 -9.39 34.71 0.11
CA ALA A 52 -8.77 33.42 0.26
C ALA A 52 -9.84 32.37 0.60
N ALA A 53 -10.25 31.59 -0.41
CA ALA A 53 -11.30 30.58 -0.30
C ALA A 53 -10.93 29.59 0.81
N THR A 54 -11.44 29.87 2.00
CA THR A 54 -11.31 28.97 3.13
C THR A 54 -12.37 27.92 2.86
N LEU A 55 -11.96 26.72 2.42
CA LEU A 55 -12.91 25.61 2.36
C LEU A 55 -13.57 25.52 3.74
N PRO A 56 -14.92 25.45 3.83
CA PRO A 56 -15.56 25.21 5.10
C PRO A 56 -14.89 23.96 5.67
N GLU A 57 -14.31 24.07 6.89
CA GLU A 57 -13.71 22.92 7.57
C GLU A 57 -14.68 21.77 7.38
N SER A 58 -14.25 20.76 6.62
CA SER A 58 -15.17 19.73 6.19
C SER A 58 -15.76 19.18 7.47
N SER A 59 -17.07 19.38 7.68
CA SER A 59 -17.76 18.97 8.89
C SER A 59 -17.72 17.45 8.91
N PHE A 60 -16.61 16.97 9.44
CA PHE A 60 -16.16 15.63 9.21
C PHE A 60 -17.15 14.73 9.93
N ASP A 61 -17.85 13.91 9.16
CA ASP A 61 -18.95 13.13 9.69
C ASP A 61 -18.44 12.24 10.83
N HIS A 62 -18.90 12.56 12.05
CA HIS A 62 -18.48 11.85 13.24
C HIS A 62 -18.75 10.35 13.11
N ASN A 63 -19.83 9.96 12.41
CA ASN A 63 -20.18 8.56 12.22
C ASN A 63 -19.16 7.82 11.34
N LEU A 64 -18.77 8.41 10.20
CA LEU A 64 -17.72 7.86 9.33
C LEU A 64 -16.39 7.72 10.08
N ARG A 65 -16.01 8.74 10.86
CA ARG A 65 -14.81 8.68 11.71
C ARG A 65 -14.88 7.49 12.66
N THR A 66 -15.99 7.39 13.41
CA THR A 66 -16.18 6.34 14.40
C THR A 66 -16.15 4.97 13.73
N GLU A 67 -16.75 4.79 12.55
CA GLU A 67 -16.71 3.52 11.82
C GLU A 67 -15.27 3.14 11.40
N ILE A 68 -14.51 4.08 10.83
CA ILE A 68 -13.10 3.86 10.45
C ILE A 68 -12.29 3.49 11.69
N MET A 69 -12.46 4.25 12.77
CA MET A 69 -11.80 4.04 14.06
C MET A 69 -12.12 2.66 14.65
N THR A 70 -13.39 2.28 14.67
CA THR A 70 -13.84 0.97 15.14
C THR A 70 -13.22 -0.13 14.29
N LYS A 71 -13.19 -0.01 12.96
CA LYS A 71 -12.61 -1.04 12.09
C LYS A 71 -11.08 -1.13 12.21
N LEU A 72 -10.39 -0.01 12.31
CA LEU A 72 -8.93 0.03 12.52
C LEU A 72 -8.53 -0.47 13.92
N GLY A 73 -9.37 -0.20 14.93
CA GLY A 73 -9.17 -0.64 16.30
C GLY A 73 -9.58 -2.08 16.59
N LYS A 74 -10.32 -2.74 15.68
CA LYS A 74 -10.71 -4.15 15.86
C LYS A 74 -9.46 -5.03 15.99
N PRO A 75 -9.39 -5.91 17.00
CA PRO A 75 -8.33 -6.91 17.07
C PRO A 75 -8.35 -7.77 15.80
N THR A 76 -7.17 -8.03 15.26
CA THR A 76 -7.02 -8.94 14.12
C THR A 76 -6.73 -10.36 14.63
N LEU A 77 -6.74 -11.34 13.73
CA LEU A 77 -6.41 -12.73 14.05
C LEU A 77 -5.07 -12.89 14.81
N PHE A 78 -4.12 -11.98 14.60
CA PHE A 78 -2.79 -12.03 15.22
C PHE A 78 -2.58 -10.99 16.32
N SER A 79 -3.55 -10.13 16.63
CA SER A 79 -3.38 -9.10 17.67
C SER A 79 -3.37 -9.66 19.10
N ALA A 80 -3.87 -10.89 19.30
CA ALA A 80 -3.79 -11.57 20.60
C ALA A 80 -2.35 -12.01 20.95
N ILE A 81 -1.42 -12.01 19.98
CA ILE A 81 0.01 -12.30 20.16
C ILE A 81 0.78 -11.01 20.51
N SER A 82 0.11 -9.86 20.47
CA SER A 82 0.74 -8.54 20.47
C SER A 82 0.86 -7.90 21.85
N GLU A 83 0.97 -8.65 22.95
CA GLU A 83 1.46 -8.03 24.18
C GLU A 83 2.95 -7.74 24.02
N PRO A 84 3.34 -6.47 23.81
CA PRO A 84 4.73 -6.12 23.63
C PRO A 84 5.32 -6.05 25.03
N THR A 85 5.92 -7.14 25.50
CA THR A 85 6.99 -7.01 26.48
C THR A 85 8.22 -6.48 25.75
N VAL A 86 8.11 -5.29 25.13
CA VAL A 86 9.25 -4.49 24.66
C VAL A 86 10.00 -4.12 25.93
N THR A 87 10.90 -4.99 26.30
CA THR A 87 12.01 -4.66 27.17
C THR A 87 13.22 -4.89 26.29
N ASP A 88 14.24 -4.06 26.42
CA ASP A 88 15.51 -4.06 25.67
C ASP A 88 16.32 -5.38 25.69
N GLN A 89 15.68 -6.54 25.93
CA GLN A 89 16.23 -7.88 25.85
C GLN A 89 16.43 -8.39 24.40
N ASP A 90 15.86 -7.73 23.39
CA ASP A 90 16.09 -8.11 21.98
C ASP A 90 17.46 -7.67 21.43
N ALA A 91 18.14 -6.71 22.09
CA ALA A 91 19.50 -6.32 21.73
C ALA A 91 20.56 -7.38 22.11
N ASN A 92 20.20 -8.37 22.95
CA ASN A 92 21.11 -9.42 23.42
C ASN A 92 20.84 -10.80 22.76
N ILE A 93 20.08 -10.82 21.67
CA ILE A 93 19.86 -12.05 20.91
C ILE A 93 21.18 -12.48 20.26
N LYS A 94 21.67 -13.67 20.58
CA LYS A 94 22.91 -14.19 19.99
C LYS A 94 22.73 -14.94 18.68
N ASP A 95 21.52 -15.44 18.42
CA ASP A 95 21.24 -16.32 17.29
C ASP A 95 20.05 -15.83 16.44
N PRO A 96 20.01 -16.13 15.13
CA PRO A 96 18.87 -15.81 14.29
C PRO A 96 17.57 -16.39 14.86
N ARG A 97 16.61 -15.52 15.19
CA ARG A 97 15.30 -15.96 15.73
C ARG A 97 14.17 -15.09 15.23
N TRP A 98 13.03 -15.70 14.94
CA TRP A 98 11.82 -14.96 14.63
C TRP A 98 11.27 -14.26 15.87
N SER A 99 10.68 -13.09 15.67
CA SER A 99 9.94 -12.38 16.69
C SER A 99 8.76 -13.22 17.15
N ASN A 100 8.61 -13.34 18.46
CA ASN A 100 7.43 -13.96 19.07
C ASN A 100 6.22 -13.02 19.09
N HIS A 101 6.39 -11.76 18.65
CA HIS A 101 5.34 -10.77 18.52
C HIS A 101 5.18 -10.33 17.08
N VAL A 102 4.00 -9.80 16.80
CA VAL A 102 3.61 -9.28 15.49
C VAL A 102 3.65 -7.77 15.51
N GLU A 103 4.47 -7.18 14.64
CA GLU A 103 4.43 -5.74 14.41
C GLU A 103 3.19 -5.40 13.59
N MET A 104 2.49 -4.35 14.01
CA MET A 104 1.35 -3.81 13.29
C MET A 104 1.70 -2.43 12.74
N GLN A 105 1.63 -2.30 11.42
CA GLN A 105 1.80 -1.04 10.72
C GLN A 105 0.46 -0.58 10.15
N THR A 106 0.09 0.66 10.42
CA THR A 106 -1.09 1.30 9.83
C THR A 106 -0.65 2.48 8.97
N THR A 107 -1.14 2.56 7.74
CA THR A 107 -0.87 3.68 6.83
C THR A 107 -2.16 4.14 6.16
N ALA A 108 -2.27 5.43 5.85
CA ALA A 108 -3.35 5.96 5.03
C ALA A 108 -2.74 6.35 3.68
N LYS A 109 -3.08 5.62 2.62
CA LYS A 109 -2.66 5.93 1.25
C LYS A 109 -3.68 6.87 0.61
N LEU A 110 -3.19 7.83 -0.15
CA LEU A 110 -4.00 8.80 -0.88
C LEU A 110 -3.98 8.40 -2.36
N GLY A 111 -5.13 8.44 -3.03
CA GLY A 111 -5.27 7.97 -4.40
C GLY A 111 -6.72 7.77 -4.80
N HIS A 112 -6.99 7.01 -5.84
CA HIS A 112 -8.35 6.78 -6.32
C HIS A 112 -8.78 5.35 -6.12
N VAL A 113 -9.93 5.14 -5.51
CA VAL A 113 -10.57 3.82 -5.46
C VAL A 113 -11.36 3.66 -6.75
N LEU A 114 -11.01 2.61 -7.50
CA LEU A 114 -11.53 2.35 -8.82
C LEU A 114 -12.41 1.12 -8.85
N HIS A 115 -13.48 1.21 -9.63
CA HIS A 115 -14.48 0.17 -9.79
C HIS A 115 -14.50 -0.28 -11.25
N PRO A 116 -14.59 -1.61 -11.51
CA PRO A 116 -14.76 -2.10 -12.87
C PRO A 116 -16.11 -1.65 -13.43
N ILE A 117 -16.08 -1.13 -14.66
CA ILE A 117 -17.31 -0.92 -15.45
C ILE A 117 -17.81 -2.33 -15.80
N GLN A 118 -19.01 -2.69 -15.35
CA GLN A 118 -19.67 -3.91 -15.81
C GLN A 118 -20.07 -3.73 -17.28
N THR A 119 -19.14 -3.99 -18.21
CA THR A 119 -19.49 -4.15 -19.61
C THR A 119 -20.19 -5.50 -19.75
N LYS A 120 -21.39 -5.50 -20.31
CA LYS A 120 -22.27 -6.68 -20.47
C LYS A 120 -21.63 -7.85 -21.26
N SER A 121 -20.38 -7.72 -21.73
CA SER A 121 -19.71 -8.66 -22.64
C SER A 121 -18.54 -9.44 -22.04
N SER A 122 -18.20 -9.34 -20.74
CA SER A 122 -17.10 -10.15 -20.18
C SER A 122 -17.53 -11.61 -19.95
N VAL A 123 -17.61 -12.37 -21.05
CA VAL A 123 -17.87 -13.83 -21.08
C VAL A 123 -16.88 -14.61 -20.20
N LEU A 124 -15.74 -14.03 -19.86
CA LEU A 124 -14.72 -14.59 -18.96
C LEU A 124 -15.07 -14.48 -17.46
N SER A 125 -16.10 -13.73 -17.07
CA SER A 125 -16.56 -13.66 -15.67
C SER A 125 -17.44 -14.85 -15.25
N ARG A 126 -17.76 -15.76 -16.18
CA ARG A 126 -18.57 -16.98 -15.90
C ARG A 126 -17.79 -18.14 -15.31
N PHE A 127 -16.46 -18.07 -15.23
CA PHE A 127 -15.66 -19.11 -14.57
C PHE A 127 -15.59 -18.97 -13.03
N ASP A 128 -16.16 -17.89 -12.46
CA ASP A 128 -16.12 -17.60 -11.03
C ASP A 128 -17.48 -17.83 -10.31
N ASP A 129 -18.44 -18.49 -10.97
CA ASP A 129 -19.79 -18.74 -10.43
C ASP A 129 -19.88 -20.00 -9.53
N GLN A 130 -18.73 -20.60 -9.18
CA GLN A 130 -18.67 -21.63 -8.14
C GLN A 130 -18.37 -21.04 -6.77
N GLY A 131 -19.32 -20.28 -6.21
CA GLY A 131 -19.47 -20.11 -4.76
C GLY A 131 -18.29 -19.49 -3.97
N VAL A 132 -17.25 -18.96 -4.63
CA VAL A 132 -16.17 -18.25 -3.94
C VAL A 132 -16.69 -16.86 -3.57
N ASP A 133 -16.92 -16.67 -2.28
CA ASP A 133 -17.27 -15.42 -1.61
C ASP A 133 -16.81 -14.16 -2.39
N ARG A 134 -17.76 -13.52 -3.11
CA ARG A 134 -17.60 -12.20 -3.77
C ARG A 134 -17.21 -11.07 -2.79
N SER A 135 -17.14 -11.36 -1.49
CA SER A 135 -16.75 -10.43 -0.43
C SER A 135 -15.27 -10.04 -0.44
N ASN A 136 -14.42 -10.71 -1.23
CA ASN A 136 -12.97 -10.47 -1.27
C ASN A 136 -12.43 -9.83 -2.56
N SER A 137 -13.28 -9.38 -3.49
CA SER A 137 -12.81 -8.54 -4.60
C SER A 137 -12.36 -7.18 -4.04
N MET A 138 -11.06 -7.07 -3.78
CA MET A 138 -10.45 -5.84 -3.31
C MET A 138 -10.59 -4.79 -4.40
N ALA A 139 -11.17 -3.62 -4.07
CA ALA A 139 -11.28 -2.55 -5.04
C ALA A 139 -9.89 -2.18 -5.58
N VAL A 140 -9.81 -1.88 -6.87
CA VAL A 140 -8.55 -1.45 -7.48
C VAL A 140 -8.23 -0.06 -6.94
N PHE A 141 -6.96 0.22 -6.66
CA PHE A 141 -6.53 1.53 -6.16
C PHE A 141 -5.40 2.08 -6.97
N SER A 142 -5.63 3.26 -7.53
CA SER A 142 -4.60 4.01 -8.24
C SER A 142 -3.93 4.99 -7.29
N ASN A 143 -2.60 5.02 -7.25
CA ASN A 143 -1.85 5.97 -6.45
C ASN A 143 -1.71 7.35 -7.13
N THR A 144 -2.38 7.58 -8.26
CA THR A 144 -2.35 8.89 -8.91
C THR A 144 -3.11 9.93 -8.09
N ILE A 145 -2.49 11.09 -7.90
CA ILE A 145 -3.05 12.19 -7.13
C ILE A 145 -2.92 13.46 -7.98
N PRO A 146 -4.03 14.15 -8.30
CA PRO A 146 -3.98 15.45 -8.98
C PRO A 146 -3.34 16.49 -8.06
N GLY A 147 -2.64 17.49 -8.61
CA GLY A 147 -2.09 18.57 -7.77
C GLY A 147 -0.89 18.21 -6.90
N ILE A 148 -0.32 17.00 -7.00
CA ILE A 148 0.72 16.55 -6.07
C ILE A 148 1.97 17.45 -6.07
N SER A 149 2.32 18.04 -7.21
CA SER A 149 3.45 18.98 -7.31
C SER A 149 3.29 20.19 -6.39
N HIS A 150 2.09 20.78 -6.29
CA HIS A 150 1.82 21.91 -5.40
C HIS A 150 1.92 21.50 -3.94
N LEU A 151 1.41 20.31 -3.61
CA LEU A 151 1.54 19.77 -2.26
C LEU A 151 3.03 19.61 -1.90
N LEU A 152 3.84 19.02 -2.79
CA LEU A 152 5.28 18.84 -2.55
C LEU A 152 6.04 20.18 -2.49
N GLN A 153 5.65 21.18 -3.29
CA GLN A 153 6.21 22.54 -3.20
C GLN A 153 5.94 23.19 -1.84
N SER A 154 4.81 22.92 -1.20
CA SER A 154 4.54 23.44 0.16
C SER A 154 5.52 22.89 1.22
N PHE A 155 6.24 21.82 0.89
CA PHE A 155 7.25 21.19 1.73
C PHE A 155 8.69 21.49 1.27
N SER A 156 8.90 22.30 0.22
CA SER A 156 10.24 22.61 -0.31
C SER A 156 11.08 23.50 0.61
N SER A 157 10.44 24.19 1.55
CA SER A 157 11.10 24.99 2.60
C SER A 157 11.62 24.15 3.76
N LEU A 158 11.44 22.82 3.73
CA LEU A 158 12.00 21.94 4.76
C LEU A 158 13.54 21.93 4.67
N PRO A 159 14.24 21.85 5.82
CA PRO A 159 15.70 21.79 5.87
C PRO A 159 16.27 20.68 4.97
N ASN A 160 17.50 20.88 4.47
CA ASN A 160 18.25 19.92 3.64
C ASN A 160 18.41 18.52 4.26
N ASP A 161 18.08 18.33 5.55
CA ASP A 161 17.99 17.03 6.23
C ASP A 161 16.71 16.26 5.88
N ILE A 162 16.34 16.21 4.60
CA ILE A 162 15.24 15.39 4.11
C ILE A 162 15.61 13.93 4.38
N ASN A 163 14.90 13.27 5.30
CA ASN A 163 15.05 11.84 5.56
C ASN A 163 14.64 11.06 4.30
N LEU A 164 15.63 10.76 3.48
CA LEU A 164 15.52 9.95 2.27
C LEU A 164 15.80 8.50 2.65
N GLU A 165 14.75 7.67 2.64
CA GLU A 165 14.87 6.23 2.80
C GLU A 165 14.94 5.59 1.42
N ASN A 166 16.03 4.90 1.12
CA ASN A 166 16.19 4.14 -0.11
C ASN A 166 16.19 2.64 0.20
N VAL A 167 15.17 1.92 -0.23
CA VAL A 167 14.92 0.52 0.14
C VAL A 167 14.71 -0.34 -1.11
N LEU A 168 15.41 -1.46 -1.18
CA LEU A 168 15.15 -2.57 -2.08
C LEU A 168 14.37 -3.65 -1.32
N GLU A 169 13.18 -3.98 -1.79
CA GLU A 169 12.32 -5.03 -1.26
C GLU A 169 12.35 -6.23 -2.21
N TYR A 170 12.85 -7.37 -1.73
CA TYR A 170 12.75 -8.65 -2.44
C TYR A 170 11.48 -9.35 -2.01
N HIS A 171 10.65 -9.73 -2.96
CA HIS A 171 9.35 -10.34 -2.73
C HIS A 171 9.40 -11.84 -3.02
N PHE A 172 8.86 -12.64 -2.09
CA PHE A 172 8.74 -14.07 -2.27
C PHE A 172 7.36 -14.58 -1.85
N ILE A 173 6.92 -15.66 -2.49
CA ILE A 173 5.71 -16.41 -2.13
C ILE A 173 6.06 -17.84 -1.75
N PRO A 174 5.27 -18.48 -0.88
CA PRO A 174 5.44 -19.91 -0.60
C PRO A 174 5.30 -20.72 -1.88
N SER A 175 6.20 -21.69 -2.08
CA SER A 175 6.22 -22.56 -3.26
C SER A 175 5.06 -23.55 -3.22
N PRO A 176 4.16 -23.56 -4.24
CA PRO A 176 3.06 -24.53 -4.31
C PRO A 176 3.52 -25.91 -4.80
N LEU A 177 4.81 -26.11 -5.10
CA LEU A 177 5.33 -27.34 -5.69
C LEU A 177 5.32 -28.52 -4.70
N PRO A 178 5.03 -29.76 -5.13
CA PRO A 178 5.09 -30.95 -4.27
C PRO A 178 6.47 -31.11 -3.63
N GLY A 179 6.52 -31.44 -2.33
CA GLY A 179 7.77 -31.65 -1.59
C GLY A 179 8.41 -30.39 -0.99
N SER A 180 7.81 -29.21 -1.17
CA SER A 180 8.27 -27.94 -0.60
C SER A 180 7.95 -27.72 0.89
N GLY A 181 7.32 -28.70 1.53
CA GLY A 181 6.69 -28.54 2.86
C GLY A 181 5.33 -27.82 2.80
N PHE A 182 4.83 -27.49 1.61
CA PHE A 182 3.55 -26.82 1.42
C PHE A 182 2.36 -27.78 1.52
N ASP A 183 1.50 -27.56 2.50
CA ASP A 183 0.16 -28.17 2.56
C ASP A 183 -0.86 -27.19 1.94
N VAL A 184 -1.50 -27.60 0.85
CA VAL A 184 -2.50 -26.81 0.10
C VAL A 184 -3.66 -26.35 1.00
N LYS A 185 -3.95 -27.07 2.08
CA LYS A 185 -5.00 -26.69 3.04
C LYS A 185 -4.57 -25.52 3.91
N ASN A 186 -3.27 -25.30 4.09
CA ASN A 186 -2.72 -24.26 4.94
C ASN A 186 -2.43 -22.99 4.14
N LYS A 187 -2.64 -21.84 4.77
CA LYS A 187 -2.27 -20.53 4.23
C LYS A 187 -0.94 -20.09 4.87
N TYR A 188 0.10 -20.06 4.04
CA TYR A 188 1.45 -19.64 4.42
C TYR A 188 1.62 -18.12 4.20
N PRO A 189 2.45 -17.46 5.03
CA PRO A 189 2.73 -16.03 4.88
C PRO A 189 3.62 -15.76 3.66
N LYS A 190 3.60 -14.53 3.14
CA LYS A 190 4.57 -14.07 2.14
C LYS A 190 5.86 -13.63 2.82
N LEU A 191 7.00 -13.80 2.16
CA LEU A 191 8.30 -13.39 2.69
C LEU A 191 8.77 -12.12 1.97
N ARG A 192 9.31 -11.17 2.74
CA ARG A 192 10.00 -9.99 2.20
C ARG A 192 11.34 -9.80 2.85
N ILE A 193 12.32 -9.47 2.03
CA ILE A 193 13.66 -9.09 2.47
C ILE A 193 13.89 -7.63 2.10
N LEU A 194 14.21 -6.80 3.09
CA LEU A 194 14.40 -5.37 2.94
C LEU A 194 15.88 -5.05 3.08
N VAL A 195 16.40 -4.37 2.07
CA VAL A 195 17.78 -3.93 2.00
C VAL A 195 17.77 -2.42 1.85
N THR A 196 18.36 -1.70 2.78
CA THR A 196 18.43 -0.23 2.72
C THR A 196 19.78 0.20 2.18
N MET A 197 19.74 1.14 1.24
CA MET A 197 20.92 1.85 0.75
C MET A 197 21.08 3.14 1.53
N LYS A 198 22.19 3.28 2.24
CA LYS A 198 22.56 4.52 2.93
C LYS A 198 23.14 5.52 1.93
N ARG A 199 23.20 6.80 2.34
CA ARG A 199 23.72 7.90 1.51
C ARG A 199 25.22 7.76 1.20
N ASP A 200 25.97 7.08 2.05
CA ASP A 200 27.38 6.74 1.86
C ASP A 200 27.60 5.59 0.85
N GLY A 201 26.53 5.10 0.23
CA GLY A 201 26.56 3.95 -0.69
C GLY A 201 26.55 2.60 0.01
N ASN A 202 26.62 2.56 1.35
CA ASN A 202 26.61 1.30 2.08
C ASN A 202 25.23 0.65 2.03
N VAL A 203 25.23 -0.63 1.70
CA VAL A 203 24.04 -1.46 1.62
C VAL A 203 23.92 -2.26 2.91
N ARG A 204 22.74 -2.23 3.54
CA ARG A 204 22.48 -2.98 4.78
C ARG A 204 21.19 -3.78 4.67
N LEU A 205 21.25 -5.06 5.04
CA LEU A 205 20.05 -5.84 5.31
C LEU A 205 19.33 -5.23 6.52
N THR A 206 18.16 -4.64 6.29
CA THR A 206 17.39 -3.94 7.35
C THR A 206 16.22 -4.75 7.87
N GLY A 207 15.82 -5.82 7.17
CA GLY A 207 14.92 -6.79 7.78
C GLY A 207 14.54 -7.94 6.87
N VAL A 208 14.19 -9.06 7.48
CA VAL A 208 13.51 -10.18 6.85
C VAL A 208 12.18 -10.36 7.57
N ARG A 209 11.08 -10.34 6.82
CA ARG A 209 9.72 -10.22 7.37
C ARG A 209 8.78 -11.24 6.76
N LEU A 210 7.92 -11.82 7.59
CA LEU A 210 6.75 -12.59 7.14
C LEU A 210 5.52 -11.70 7.20
N ASP A 211 4.83 -11.55 6.08
CA ASP A 211 3.55 -10.86 6.01
C ASP A 211 2.43 -11.81 6.39
N LEU A 212 1.88 -11.62 7.59
CA LEU A 212 0.91 -12.52 8.20
C LEU A 212 -0.52 -12.15 7.82
N TYR A 213 -0.81 -10.86 7.86
CA TYR A 213 -2.15 -10.33 7.62
C TYR A 213 -2.06 -8.94 7.03
N GLU A 214 -3.01 -8.66 6.12
CA GLU A 214 -3.14 -7.38 5.47
C GLU A 214 -4.61 -7.09 5.21
N ASP A 215 -5.02 -5.86 5.50
CA ASP A 215 -6.41 -5.41 5.44
C ASP A 215 -6.49 -3.97 4.95
N TYR A 216 -7.58 -3.68 4.27
CA TYR A 216 -7.81 -2.42 3.57
C TYR A 216 -9.22 -1.90 3.82
N ILE A 217 -9.27 -0.64 4.25
CA ILE A 217 -10.48 0.15 4.40
C ILE A 217 -10.41 1.29 3.40
N ASP A 218 -11.27 1.21 2.39
CA ASP A 218 -11.39 2.22 1.36
C ASP A 218 -12.47 3.22 1.75
N VAL A 219 -12.12 4.49 1.75
CA VAL A 219 -13.03 5.61 2.02
C VAL A 219 -13.20 6.40 0.74
N LEU A 220 -14.39 6.28 0.15
CA LEU A 220 -14.74 7.00 -1.08
C LEU A 220 -15.11 8.46 -0.74
N LEU A 221 -14.47 9.41 -1.41
CA LEU A 221 -14.69 10.84 -1.21
C LEU A 221 -15.06 11.49 -2.54
N PRO A 222 -16.32 11.33 -3.00
CA PRO A 222 -16.73 11.77 -4.32
C PRO A 222 -16.69 13.30 -4.48
N ASP A 223 -16.81 14.04 -3.39
CA ASP A 223 -16.70 15.52 -3.33
C ASP A 223 -15.24 16.00 -3.20
N GLN A 224 -14.26 15.10 -3.22
CA GLN A 224 -12.84 15.41 -3.04
C GLN A 224 -12.03 14.99 -4.26
N ALA A 225 -10.87 15.61 -4.45
CA ALA A 225 -9.98 15.30 -5.55
C ALA A 225 -9.36 13.91 -5.45
N THR A 226 -9.32 13.33 -4.25
CA THR A 226 -8.74 12.01 -3.98
C THR A 226 -9.50 11.26 -2.88
N ASP A 227 -9.38 9.94 -2.88
CA ASP A 227 -9.93 9.01 -1.89
C ASP A 227 -8.84 8.57 -0.89
N ILE A 228 -9.23 7.89 0.18
CA ILE A 228 -8.29 7.38 1.20
C ILE A 228 -8.39 5.87 1.31
N ARG A 229 -7.25 5.18 1.27
CA ARG A 229 -7.13 3.76 1.61
C ARG A 229 -6.34 3.61 2.91
N PHE A 230 -7.02 3.26 4.00
CA PHE A 230 -6.33 2.82 5.20
C PHE A 230 -5.88 1.37 5.03
N ARG A 231 -4.57 1.15 5.14
CA ARG A 231 -3.92 -0.15 5.08
C ARG A 231 -3.43 -0.51 6.47
N ARG A 232 -3.77 -1.71 6.93
CA ARG A 232 -3.24 -2.31 8.15
C ARG A 232 -2.48 -3.57 7.78
N ARG A 233 -1.21 -3.64 8.16
CA ARG A 233 -0.30 -4.74 7.87
C ARG A 233 0.23 -5.33 9.16
N GLN A 234 0.34 -6.64 9.21
CA GLN A 234 0.92 -7.38 10.30
C GLN A 234 2.10 -8.22 9.83
N SER A 235 3.21 -8.13 10.55
CA SER A 235 4.44 -8.80 10.16
C SER A 235 5.21 -9.37 11.35
N ALA A 236 5.82 -10.54 11.14
CA ALA A 236 6.83 -11.09 12.05
C ALA A 236 8.23 -10.83 11.47
N TYR A 237 9.22 -10.60 12.32
CA TYR A 237 10.57 -10.20 11.94
C TYR A 237 11.57 -11.27 12.32
N LEU A 238 12.54 -11.52 11.46
CA LEU A 238 13.71 -12.32 11.81
C LEU A 238 14.77 -11.39 12.40
N TYR A 239 15.06 -11.55 13.69
CA TYR A 239 16.21 -10.93 14.33
C TYR A 239 17.49 -11.59 13.85
N ARG A 240 18.57 -10.79 13.73
CA ARG A 240 19.88 -11.25 13.24
C ARG A 240 19.78 -12.01 11.92
N ALA A 241 18.95 -11.50 11.01
CA ALA A 241 18.75 -12.10 9.69
C ALA A 241 20.04 -12.13 8.84
N ASP A 242 21.00 -11.27 9.16
CA ASP A 242 22.35 -11.23 8.60
C ASP A 242 23.23 -12.40 9.04
N ASP A 243 22.87 -13.10 10.12
CA ASP A 243 23.53 -14.33 10.56
C ASP A 243 22.77 -15.59 10.11
N GLU A 244 21.58 -15.44 9.51
CA GLU A 244 20.82 -16.61 9.08
C GLU A 244 21.43 -17.21 7.80
N LYS A 245 21.88 -18.46 7.88
CA LYS A 245 22.65 -19.15 6.84
C LYS A 245 21.95 -19.13 5.47
N HIS A 246 20.63 -19.28 5.42
CA HIS A 246 19.89 -19.31 4.17
C HIS A 246 19.79 -17.91 3.51
N VAL A 247 19.61 -16.87 4.32
CA VAL A 247 19.58 -15.47 3.87
C VAL A 247 20.98 -15.06 3.40
N VAL A 248 22.02 -15.40 4.16
CA VAL A 248 23.41 -15.13 3.79
C VAL A 248 23.78 -15.84 2.49
N SER A 249 23.42 -17.12 2.35
CA SER A 249 23.66 -17.89 1.13
C SER A 249 22.98 -17.27 -0.09
N PHE A 250 21.74 -16.80 0.05
CA PHE A 250 21.00 -16.11 -1.01
C PHE A 250 21.72 -14.84 -1.49
N PHE A 251 22.17 -13.98 -0.56
CA PHE A 251 22.90 -12.77 -0.95
C PHE A 251 24.30 -13.04 -1.47
N LYS A 252 24.99 -14.07 -0.98
CA LYS A 252 26.26 -14.52 -1.56
C LYS A 252 26.08 -14.96 -3.02
N ALA A 253 25.01 -15.69 -3.33
CA ALA A 253 24.70 -16.08 -4.69
C ALA A 253 24.44 -14.87 -5.60
N ILE A 254 23.68 -13.87 -5.12
CA ILE A 254 23.48 -12.61 -5.85
C ILE A 254 24.82 -11.91 -6.11
N ALA A 255 25.66 -11.78 -5.08
CA ALA A 255 26.96 -11.12 -5.20
C ALA A 255 27.88 -11.84 -6.20
N ASN A 256 27.86 -13.17 -6.21
CA ASN A 256 28.63 -13.96 -7.17
C ASN A 256 28.14 -13.79 -8.61
N ASN A 257 26.82 -13.76 -8.82
CA ASN A 257 26.25 -13.53 -10.16
C ASN A 257 26.63 -12.16 -10.73
N ILE A 258 26.65 -11.12 -9.88
CA ILE A 258 27.08 -9.78 -10.27
C ILE A 258 28.56 -9.75 -10.63
N LYS A 259 29.42 -10.44 -9.86
CA LYS A 259 30.88 -10.47 -10.08
C LYS A 259 31.29 -11.30 -11.29
N GLY A 260 30.59 -12.39 -11.58
CA GLY A 260 30.92 -13.31 -12.68
C GLY A 260 30.51 -12.76 -14.04
N ASP A 261 29.21 -12.66 -14.28
CA ASP A 261 28.65 -12.39 -15.61
C ASP A 261 28.15 -10.94 -15.78
N GLY A 262 28.27 -10.11 -14.74
CA GLY A 262 27.64 -8.77 -14.72
C GLY A 262 26.11 -8.82 -14.73
N LYS A 263 25.50 -10.01 -14.67
CA LYS A 263 24.06 -10.20 -14.74
C LYS A 263 23.45 -10.11 -13.35
N LEU A 264 22.60 -9.10 -13.16
CA LEU A 264 21.79 -8.95 -11.96
C LEU A 264 20.72 -10.05 -11.90
N SER A 265 21.08 -11.22 -11.39
CA SER A 265 20.18 -12.37 -11.24
C SER A 265 20.15 -12.82 -9.78
N ALA A 266 18.94 -13.03 -9.26
CA ALA A 266 18.72 -13.59 -7.94
C ALA A 266 18.39 -15.08 -8.04
N PRO A 267 18.73 -15.89 -7.02
CA PRO A 267 18.25 -17.26 -6.93
C PRO A 267 16.72 -17.34 -7.06
N ALA A 268 16.23 -18.32 -7.82
CA ALA A 268 14.79 -18.49 -8.08
C ALA A 268 13.98 -18.85 -6.82
N SER A 269 14.65 -19.36 -5.78
CA SER A 269 14.01 -19.75 -4.53
C SER A 269 14.91 -19.54 -3.31
N LEU A 270 14.28 -19.39 -2.14
CA LEU A 270 14.91 -19.31 -0.84
C LEU A 270 14.20 -20.27 0.12
N LYS A 271 14.92 -21.21 0.71
CA LYS A 271 14.40 -22.06 1.79
C LYS A 271 14.63 -21.38 3.13
N LEU A 272 13.61 -21.21 3.95
CA LEU A 272 13.75 -20.52 5.24
C LEU A 272 12.90 -21.21 6.31
N PRO A 273 13.43 -21.48 7.52
CA PRO A 273 12.62 -21.95 8.63
C PRO A 273 11.71 -20.82 9.09
N ILE A 274 10.39 -21.03 9.15
CA ILE A 274 9.42 -20.06 9.67
C ILE A 274 8.67 -20.62 10.87
N PRO A 275 8.18 -19.79 11.81
CA PRO A 275 7.48 -20.31 12.98
C PRO A 275 6.13 -20.90 12.60
N THR A 276 5.80 -22.07 13.14
CA THR A 276 4.56 -22.79 12.81
C THR A 276 3.28 -22.04 13.18
N TRP A 277 3.35 -21.11 14.14
CA TRP A 277 2.22 -20.24 14.50
C TRP A 277 1.87 -19.21 13.41
N THR A 278 2.78 -18.95 12.47
CA THR A 278 2.54 -18.06 11.31
C THR A 278 1.73 -18.75 10.20
N ILE A 279 1.60 -20.07 10.25
CA ILE A 279 0.90 -20.89 9.24
C ILE A 279 -0.58 -21.04 9.66
N ILE A 280 -1.49 -20.56 8.81
CA ILE A 280 -2.93 -20.63 9.08
C ILE A 280 -3.49 -21.95 8.54
N SER A 281 -3.87 -22.86 9.44
CA SER A 281 -4.53 -24.12 9.06
C SER A 281 -6.04 -24.10 9.37
N PRO A 282 -6.91 -24.59 8.46
CA PRO A 282 -8.36 -24.69 8.68
C PRO A 282 -8.70 -25.64 9.84
N ASN A 283 -7.86 -26.66 10.06
CA ASN A 283 -8.06 -27.65 11.13
C ASN A 283 -7.60 -27.15 12.51
N ARG A 284 -6.98 -25.97 12.59
CA ARG A 284 -6.50 -25.38 13.84
C ARG A 284 -7.33 -24.14 14.17
N THR A 285 -8.15 -24.24 15.23
CA THR A 285 -8.79 -23.05 15.82
C THR A 285 -7.71 -22.03 16.22
N PRO A 286 -7.98 -20.72 16.15
CA PRO A 286 -7.00 -19.69 16.50
C PRO A 286 -6.34 -19.96 17.86
N PHE A 287 -7.14 -20.34 18.86
CA PHE A 287 -6.68 -20.68 20.21
C PHE A 287 -5.73 -21.88 20.30
N LYS A 288 -5.87 -22.89 19.43
CA LYS A 288 -4.94 -24.04 19.39
C LYS A 288 -3.61 -23.70 18.70
N ARG A 289 -3.57 -22.67 17.84
CA ARG A 289 -2.33 -22.21 17.20
C ARG A 289 -1.35 -21.59 18.21
N PHE A 290 -1.90 -20.96 19.26
CA PHE A 290 -1.11 -20.31 20.31
C PHE A 290 -0.62 -21.26 21.41
N LYS A 291 -1.06 -22.52 21.40
CA LYS A 291 -0.47 -23.59 22.22
C LYS A 291 0.71 -24.28 21.54
N LEU A 292 1.01 -23.93 20.29
CA LEU A 292 2.24 -24.38 19.64
C LEU A 292 3.41 -23.64 20.28
N ASP A 293 4.50 -24.37 20.48
CA ASP A 293 5.78 -23.78 20.87
C ASP A 293 6.11 -22.64 19.90
N PRO A 294 6.23 -21.37 20.37
CA PRO A 294 6.50 -20.21 19.51
C PRO A 294 7.84 -20.32 18.78
N PHE A 295 8.73 -21.20 19.27
CA PHE A 295 10.04 -21.47 18.68
C PHE A 295 10.02 -22.65 17.70
N ARG A 296 8.93 -23.42 17.63
CA ARG A 296 8.80 -24.50 16.66
C ARG A 296 8.73 -23.90 15.25
N THR A 297 9.75 -24.18 14.46
CA THR A 297 9.85 -23.77 13.06
C THR A 297 9.55 -24.92 12.11
N GLU A 298 9.20 -24.56 10.88
CA GLU A 298 9.00 -25.45 9.73
C GLU A 298 9.77 -24.88 8.55
N MET A 299 10.51 -25.72 7.83
CA MET A 299 11.21 -25.30 6.61
C MET A 299 10.22 -25.08 5.49
N VAL A 300 10.21 -23.88 4.92
CA VAL A 300 9.34 -23.52 3.80
C VAL A 300 10.18 -23.03 2.63
N ASP A 301 9.91 -23.56 1.44
CA ASP A 301 10.51 -23.07 0.21
C ASP A 301 9.73 -21.87 -0.32
N PHE A 302 10.41 -20.76 -0.53
CA PHE A 302 9.84 -19.54 -1.09
C PHE A 302 10.33 -19.32 -2.52
N ILE A 303 9.42 -19.04 -3.45
CA ILE A 303 9.73 -18.66 -4.84
C ILE A 303 9.93 -17.15 -4.90
N PHE A 304 11.04 -16.74 -5.51
CA PHE A 304 11.35 -15.35 -5.77
C PHE A 304 10.43 -14.77 -6.85
N LEU A 305 9.75 -13.67 -6.55
CA LEU A 305 8.85 -13.00 -7.47
C LEU A 305 9.48 -11.80 -8.18
N GLY A 306 10.34 -11.07 -7.47
CA GLY A 306 10.93 -9.85 -8.03
C GLY A 306 11.44 -8.89 -6.96
N ILE A 307 11.96 -7.76 -7.45
CA ILE A 307 12.52 -6.68 -6.63
C ILE A 307 11.65 -5.44 -6.83
N GLN A 308 11.36 -4.75 -5.73
CA GLN A 308 10.77 -3.42 -5.73
C GLN A 308 11.77 -2.44 -5.12
N HIS A 309 12.12 -1.41 -5.88
CA HIS A 309 12.88 -0.27 -5.41
C HIS A 309 11.93 0.82 -4.92
N ARG A 310 12.14 1.30 -3.69
CA ARG A 310 11.32 2.33 -3.06
C ARG A 310 12.22 3.43 -2.51
N GLN A 311 12.03 4.64 -3.02
CA GLN A 311 12.66 5.86 -2.52
C GLN A 311 11.61 6.69 -1.81
N THR A 312 11.79 6.96 -0.52
CA THR A 312 10.79 7.64 0.32
C THR A 312 11.35 8.92 0.91
N VAL A 313 10.61 10.00 0.73
CA VAL A 313 10.82 11.29 1.38
C VAL A 313 9.80 11.42 2.51
N LEU A 314 10.28 11.53 3.75
CA LEU A 314 9.44 11.74 4.93
C LEU A 314 9.33 13.22 5.27
N MET A 315 8.11 13.70 5.41
CA MET A 315 7.76 15.08 5.73
C MET A 315 6.91 15.09 7.00
N PRO A 316 7.25 15.91 8.02
CA PRO A 316 6.42 16.04 9.20
C PRO A 316 5.07 16.68 8.83
N PHE A 317 3.97 16.08 9.27
CA PHE A 317 2.61 16.58 9.04
C PHE A 317 1.81 16.61 10.34
N GLY A 318 1.00 17.65 10.52
CA GLY A 318 0.13 17.78 11.69
C GLY A 318 0.78 18.39 12.94
N LYS A 319 1.97 19.02 12.83
CA LYS A 319 2.45 19.92 13.89
C LYS A 319 1.65 21.22 13.84
N HIS A 320 0.51 21.29 14.51
CA HIS A 320 -0.10 22.58 14.85
C HIS A 320 0.47 23.07 16.17
N ALA A 321 0.78 24.36 16.24
CA ALA A 321 1.22 25.02 17.47
C ALA A 321 0.11 25.09 18.54
N ASP A 322 -1.16 25.00 18.12
CA ASP A 322 -2.34 25.20 18.99
C ASP A 322 -3.01 23.92 19.50
N GLU A 323 -2.62 22.73 19.03
CA GLU A 323 -3.17 21.48 19.57
C GLU A 323 -2.15 20.91 20.58
N ASP A 324 -2.43 21.11 21.88
CA ASP A 324 -1.70 20.60 23.08
C ASP A 324 -1.65 19.05 23.17
N LEU A 325 -1.45 18.37 22.04
CA LEU A 325 -1.12 16.95 22.00
C LEU A 325 0.38 16.84 21.76
N PRO A 326 1.20 16.62 22.81
CA PRO A 326 2.67 16.53 22.70
C PRO A 326 3.20 15.40 21.80
N PHE A 327 2.32 14.61 21.16
CA PHE A 327 2.59 13.20 20.90
C PHE A 327 2.31 12.69 19.48
N SER A 328 1.97 13.50 18.47
CA SER A 328 1.84 12.92 17.11
C SER A 328 2.08 13.88 15.95
N ALA A 329 3.34 14.21 15.70
CA ALA A 329 3.76 14.48 14.34
C ALA A 329 3.64 13.16 13.56
N HIS A 330 2.61 13.06 12.70
CA HIS A 330 2.53 11.98 11.72
C HIS A 330 3.51 12.30 10.60
N ASN A 331 4.07 11.27 9.97
CA ASN A 331 4.96 11.47 8.83
C ASN A 331 4.16 11.26 7.55
N LEU A 332 4.01 12.32 6.76
CA LEU A 332 3.58 12.23 5.38
C LEU A 332 4.78 11.74 4.56
N ALA A 333 4.61 10.65 3.85
CA ALA A 333 5.64 10.00 3.08
C ALA A 333 5.26 10.09 1.60
N TYR A 334 6.13 10.66 0.79
CA TYR A 334 6.07 10.52 -0.66
C TYR A 334 7.09 9.46 -1.09
N SER A 335 6.63 8.39 -1.72
CA SER A 335 7.46 7.29 -2.17
C SER A 335 7.43 7.18 -3.69
N GLY A 336 8.58 7.25 -4.35
CA GLY A 336 8.75 6.74 -5.71
C GLY A 336 8.96 5.22 -5.65
N VAL A 337 8.17 4.47 -6.39
CA VAL A 337 8.23 3.00 -6.43
C VAL A 337 8.51 2.54 -7.85
N GLU A 338 9.51 1.69 -8.01
CA GLU A 338 9.85 0.99 -9.25
C GLU A 338 9.89 -0.52 -8.98
N ALA A 339 8.91 -1.24 -9.49
CA ALA A 339 8.69 -2.66 -9.18
C ALA A 339 8.80 -3.59 -10.39
N GLY A 340 9.25 -3.08 -11.55
CA GLY A 340 9.38 -3.86 -12.77
C GLY A 340 8.09 -4.62 -13.11
N GLN A 341 8.19 -5.94 -13.26
CA GLN A 341 7.06 -6.83 -13.56
C GLN A 341 6.02 -6.94 -12.44
N LEU A 342 6.35 -6.56 -11.20
CA LEU A 342 5.41 -6.64 -10.08
C LEU A 342 4.34 -5.55 -10.13
N SER A 343 4.71 -4.31 -10.47
CA SER A 343 3.78 -3.16 -10.37
C SER A 343 4.20 -1.89 -11.14
N GLY A 344 5.14 -1.98 -12.10
CA GLY A 344 5.54 -0.81 -12.90
C GLY A 344 6.24 0.29 -12.10
N LYS A 345 6.10 1.55 -12.55
CA LYS A 345 6.65 2.75 -11.89
C LYS A 345 5.54 3.70 -11.47
N PHE A 346 5.51 4.12 -10.21
CA PHE A 346 4.50 5.05 -9.71
C PHE A 346 4.98 5.83 -8.48
N GLY A 347 4.36 6.98 -8.23
CA GLY A 347 4.46 7.71 -6.97
C GLY A 347 3.34 7.33 -6.01
N GLU A 348 3.64 7.20 -4.72
CA GLU A 348 2.68 6.91 -3.65
C GLU A 348 2.79 7.97 -2.57
N LEU A 349 1.68 8.64 -2.24
CA LEU A 349 1.59 9.49 -1.06
C LEU A 349 0.89 8.72 0.06
N SER A 350 1.51 8.66 1.23
CA SER A 350 0.95 7.95 2.38
C SER A 350 1.23 8.66 3.70
N LEU A 351 0.27 8.65 4.61
CA LEU A 351 0.47 9.06 6.00
C LEU A 351 0.77 7.82 6.85
N LYS A 352 1.92 7.81 7.54
CA LYS A 352 2.31 6.70 8.43
C LYS A 352 1.75 6.93 9.83
N TYR A 353 1.00 5.97 10.37
CA TYR A 353 0.60 5.96 11.77
C TYR A 353 1.82 5.65 12.64
N SER A 354 2.25 6.59 13.46
CA SER A 354 3.43 6.45 14.31
C SER A 354 3.02 6.28 15.77
N LYS A 355 2.97 5.05 16.27
CA LYS A 355 2.83 4.76 17.71
C LYS A 355 4.21 4.91 18.37
N LYS A 356 4.69 6.14 18.55
CA LYS A 356 6.06 6.43 19.01
C LYS A 356 6.33 6.16 20.50
N ASN A 357 5.36 5.69 21.26
CA ASN A 357 5.54 5.48 22.70
C ASN A 357 5.89 4.02 23.02
N LYS A 358 7.12 3.82 23.49
CA LYS A 358 7.64 2.60 24.14
C LYS A 358 7.09 2.39 25.56
N SER A 359 6.31 3.34 26.09
CA SER A 359 5.65 3.18 27.38
C SER A 359 4.64 2.02 27.30
N LYS A 360 4.85 1.02 28.14
CA LYS A 360 3.99 -0.18 28.25
C LYS A 360 2.55 0.17 28.68
N ASP A 361 2.32 1.40 29.17
CA ASP A 361 1.06 1.82 29.80
C ASP A 361 0.40 2.99 29.05
N ILE A 362 0.26 2.89 27.72
CA ILE A 362 -0.63 3.82 27.01
C ILE A 362 -2.07 3.47 27.37
N HIS A 363 -2.67 4.27 28.25
CA HIS A 363 -4.08 4.15 28.61
C HIS A 363 -4.96 4.03 27.33
N PRO A 364 -5.93 3.10 27.24
CA PRO A 364 -6.72 2.86 26.03
C PRO A 364 -7.36 4.12 25.42
N LYS A 365 -7.77 5.07 26.26
CA LYS A 365 -8.28 6.39 25.83
C LYS A 365 -7.25 7.18 25.01
N LEU A 366 -5.98 7.15 25.40
CA LEU A 366 -4.89 7.83 24.68
C LEU A 366 -4.59 7.13 23.34
N ALA A 367 -4.61 5.80 23.30
CA ALA A 367 -4.45 5.05 22.06
C ALA A 367 -5.58 5.38 21.05
N ASN A 368 -6.82 5.47 21.53
CA ASN A 368 -7.96 5.92 20.72
C ASN A 368 -7.79 7.38 20.27
N GLY A 369 -7.28 8.26 21.13
CA GLY A 369 -6.96 9.65 20.77
C GLY A 369 -5.94 9.77 19.64
N ILE A 370 -4.83 9.02 19.69
CA ILE A 370 -3.78 9.04 18.66
C ILE A 370 -4.33 8.50 17.32
N LEU A 371 -5.07 7.39 17.34
CA LEU A 371 -5.69 6.85 16.13
C LEU A 371 -6.75 7.82 15.58
N ALA A 372 -7.52 8.49 16.43
CA ALA A 372 -8.49 9.49 16.01
C ALA A 372 -7.82 10.71 15.39
N HIS A 373 -6.68 11.15 15.93
CA HIS A 373 -5.87 12.22 15.37
C HIS A 373 -5.25 11.82 14.02
N PHE A 374 -4.80 10.57 13.88
CA PHE A 374 -4.29 10.02 12.62
C PHE A 374 -5.35 10.01 11.52
N VAL A 375 -6.57 9.53 11.83
CA VAL A 375 -7.68 9.57 10.88
C VAL A 375 -7.99 11.03 10.50
N LYS A 376 -8.15 11.93 11.48
CA LYS A 376 -8.35 13.38 11.23
C LYS A 376 -7.27 13.97 10.31
N SER A 377 -6.01 13.61 10.54
CA SER A 377 -4.87 14.08 9.75
C SER A 377 -4.92 13.57 8.31
N ALA A 378 -5.33 12.33 8.07
CA ALA A 378 -5.49 11.80 6.71
C ALA A 378 -6.51 12.61 5.89
N PHE A 379 -7.64 12.98 6.50
CA PHE A 379 -8.64 13.86 5.85
C PHE A 379 -8.10 15.27 5.60
N LYS A 380 -7.35 15.85 6.55
CA LYS A 380 -6.66 17.15 6.33
C LYS A 380 -5.71 17.11 5.13
N VAL A 381 -5.03 15.97 4.87
CA VAL A 381 -4.19 15.81 3.67
C VAL A 381 -5.04 15.83 2.40
N VAL A 382 -6.19 15.14 2.40
CA VAL A 382 -7.13 15.16 1.27
C VAL A 382 -7.63 16.57 0.97
N ASP A 383 -8.05 17.31 1.99
CA ASP A 383 -8.54 18.69 1.81
C ASP A 383 -7.46 19.59 1.17
N ARG A 384 -6.19 19.44 1.60
CA ARG A 384 -5.05 20.15 0.99
C ARG A 384 -4.80 19.75 -0.47
N ILE A 385 -4.92 18.46 -0.80
CA ILE A 385 -4.82 17.97 -2.18
C ILE A 385 -5.93 18.58 -3.03
N SER A 386 -7.16 18.58 -2.54
CA SER A 386 -8.31 19.15 -3.23
C SER A 386 -8.13 20.65 -3.49
N LEU A 387 -7.70 21.41 -2.49
CA LEU A 387 -7.33 22.83 -2.64
C LEU A 387 -6.24 23.02 -3.72
N GLY A 388 -5.17 22.23 -3.66
CA GLY A 388 -4.09 22.29 -4.65
C GLY A 388 -4.54 21.93 -6.06
N SER A 389 -5.53 21.04 -6.20
CA SER A 389 -6.08 20.63 -7.50
C SER A 389 -6.96 21.69 -8.15
N LEU A 390 -7.64 22.54 -7.36
CA LEU A 390 -8.46 23.64 -7.88
C LEU A 390 -7.61 24.72 -8.57
N ASN A 391 -6.39 24.93 -8.07
CA ASN A 391 -5.44 25.91 -8.61
C ASN A 391 -4.69 25.42 -9.85
N GLN A 392 -4.87 24.16 -10.24
CA GLN A 392 -4.35 23.68 -11.51
C GLN A 392 -5.30 24.11 -12.62
N SER A 393 -4.77 24.84 -13.61
CA SER A 393 -5.43 24.98 -14.91
C SER A 393 -5.93 23.59 -15.32
N PRO A 394 -7.17 23.46 -15.83
CA PRO A 394 -7.74 22.15 -16.11
C PRO A 394 -6.69 21.34 -16.85
N PHE A 395 -6.37 20.14 -16.34
CA PHE A 395 -5.91 19.06 -17.21
C PHE A 395 -6.82 19.17 -18.41
N ALA A 396 -6.27 19.63 -19.55
CA ALA A 396 -7.04 20.05 -20.70
C ALA A 396 -8.16 19.06 -20.83
N GLU A 397 -9.43 19.52 -20.72
CA GLU A 397 -10.59 18.68 -20.84
C GLU A 397 -10.28 17.73 -21.98
N LEU A 398 -10.05 16.45 -21.64
CA LEU A 398 -9.98 15.40 -22.62
C LEU A 398 -11.42 15.36 -23.11
N ARG A 399 -11.72 16.25 -24.07
CA ARG A 399 -12.90 16.20 -24.90
C ARG A 399 -13.01 14.73 -25.26
N PRO A 400 -14.19 14.10 -25.15
CA PRO A 400 -14.36 12.75 -25.67
C PRO A 400 -13.89 12.81 -27.11
N GLN A 401 -12.70 12.26 -27.37
CA GLN A 401 -12.14 12.22 -28.69
C GLN A 401 -13.03 11.19 -29.37
N SER A 402 -14.06 11.70 -30.08
CA SER A 402 -14.88 10.90 -30.96
C SER A 402 -13.91 10.12 -31.82
N TRP A 403 -13.87 8.81 -31.59
CA TRP A 403 -12.98 7.89 -32.26
C TRP A 403 -13.43 7.79 -33.71
N ASN A 404 -13.04 8.76 -34.54
CA ASN A 404 -13.21 8.66 -35.97
C ASN A 404 -12.27 7.54 -36.44
N ALA A 405 -12.87 6.44 -36.81
CA ALA A 405 -12.26 5.22 -37.35
C ALA A 405 -11.60 5.45 -38.73
N SER A 406 -10.83 6.51 -38.91
CA SER A 406 -10.27 6.92 -40.21
C SER A 406 -8.74 6.98 -40.22
N ARG A 407 -8.05 6.55 -39.15
CA ARG A 407 -6.58 6.49 -39.09
C ARG A 407 -5.99 5.08 -39.18
N SER A 408 -6.82 4.04 -39.30
CA SER A 408 -6.34 2.67 -39.49
C SER A 408 -6.12 2.28 -40.96
N THR A 409 -6.67 3.02 -41.93
CA THR A 409 -6.54 2.67 -43.36
C THR A 409 -5.25 3.18 -44.00
N VAL A 410 -4.70 4.31 -43.54
CA VAL A 410 -3.51 4.93 -44.17
C VAL A 410 -2.20 4.21 -43.82
N LEU A 411 -2.15 3.46 -42.71
CA LEU A 411 -0.96 2.71 -42.32
C LEU A 411 -0.92 1.29 -42.89
N THR A 412 -2.07 0.69 -43.20
CA THR A 412 -2.13 -0.63 -43.87
C THR A 412 -1.82 -0.52 -45.36
N GLU A 413 -2.29 0.49 -46.08
CA GLU A 413 -1.94 0.68 -47.51
C GLU A 413 -0.45 0.99 -47.73
N LYS A 414 0.18 1.66 -46.76
CA LYS A 414 1.61 1.98 -46.85
C LYS A 414 2.52 0.79 -46.53
N LEU A 415 2.05 -0.15 -45.71
CA LEU A 415 2.77 -1.39 -45.39
C LEU A 415 2.57 -2.47 -46.47
N GLU A 416 1.41 -2.53 -47.12
CA GLU A 416 1.17 -3.48 -48.22
C GLU A 416 1.93 -3.10 -49.50
N SER A 417 2.16 -1.80 -49.76
CA SER A 417 2.95 -1.34 -50.91
C SER A 417 4.47 -1.54 -50.77
N GLU A 418 4.98 -1.74 -49.55
CA GLU A 418 6.41 -1.92 -49.28
C GLU A 418 6.80 -3.42 -49.23
N ILE A 419 5.85 -4.32 -48.99
CA ILE A 419 6.07 -5.79 -48.99
C ILE A 419 6.04 -6.39 -50.41
N VAL A 420 5.48 -5.69 -51.41
CA VAL A 420 5.49 -6.14 -52.82
C VAL A 420 6.78 -5.74 -53.57
N ARG A 421 7.73 -5.06 -52.92
CA ARG A 421 9.00 -4.61 -53.51
C ARG A 421 10.26 -5.23 -52.92
N LEU A 422 10.12 -6.24 -52.07
CA LEU A 422 11.19 -7.16 -51.64
C LEU A 422 10.81 -8.58 -52.10
#